data_AF-A0A2S5BH39-F1
#
_entry.id   AF-A0A2S5BH39-F1
#
_cell.length_a   1.000
_cell.length_b   1.000
_cell.length_c   1.000
_cell.angle_alpha   90.00
_cell.angle_beta   90.00
_cell.angle_gamma   90.00
#
_symmetry.space_group_name_H-M   'P 1'
#
loop_
_entity.id
_entity.type
_entity.pdbx_description
1 polymer ?
#
loop_
_entity_poly.entity_id
_entity_poly.type
_entity_poly.pdbx_seq_one_letter_code
_entity_poly.pdbx_strand_id
1 'polypeptide(L)'
;MSSTTARASTTPEGISLNSFLGKPPFSPAHSTLLEKIRLASSSGTSSDDPVVKAYSDIVYLNYISLGFSLSFEPSGGYKPGRTTDLEEVRTEAENERLACVGVDVYNQEEGGGDDGDKTSNDAKARKRKGPGAEYSPFPLFPILLPAAAVGGSGTDAKPFPLVPSTIGKEVVSRYGEPARKGGGESGTSMGVWTEWTAEGIMLEWRSTGLGAWEKGGEAKWSVLSLFQGGKEAGEDPEDGKVGI
;
A
#
# COMPACT_ATOMS: atom_id res chain seq x y z
N MET A 1 25.17 23.24 38.73
CA MET A 1 24.64 23.59 37.40
C MET A 1 24.60 22.30 36.59
N SER A 2 23.44 21.64 36.52
CA SER A 2 23.30 20.39 35.78
C SER A 2 22.94 20.72 34.34
N SER A 3 23.91 20.56 33.42
CA SER A 3 23.65 20.63 31.98
C SER A 3 22.86 19.39 31.55
N THR A 4 21.58 19.59 31.25
CA THR A 4 20.77 18.62 30.52
C THR A 4 21.22 18.65 29.06
N THR A 5 22.03 17.66 28.66
CA THR A 5 22.35 17.42 27.25
C THR A 5 21.07 16.95 26.54
N ALA A 6 20.49 17.81 25.71
CA ALA A 6 19.38 17.45 24.84
C ALA A 6 19.83 16.34 23.87
N ARG A 7 19.13 15.21 23.91
CA ARG A 7 19.39 14.06 23.04
C ARG A 7 18.88 14.41 21.64
N ALA A 8 19.79 14.46 20.66
CA ALA A 8 19.42 14.73 19.27
C ALA A 8 18.38 13.71 18.80
N SER A 9 17.22 14.21 18.38
CA SER A 9 16.15 13.41 17.79
C SER A 9 16.59 12.99 16.39
N THR A 10 16.97 11.73 16.22
CA THR A 10 17.22 11.17 14.88
C THR A 10 15.89 10.89 14.20
N THR A 11 15.70 11.48 13.01
CA THR A 11 14.59 11.16 12.10
C THR A 11 14.81 9.75 11.55
N PRO A 12 13.78 8.88 11.51
CA PRO A 12 13.92 7.56 10.91
C PRO A 12 14.29 7.70 9.43
N GLU A 13 15.31 6.97 9.01
CA GLU A 13 15.70 6.84 7.60
C GLU A 13 14.72 5.90 6.89
N GLY A 14 14.33 6.22 5.66
CA GLY A 14 13.38 5.43 4.88
C GLY A 14 12.72 6.21 3.75
N ILE A 15 11.73 5.59 3.12
CA ILE A 15 10.99 6.17 2.01
C ILE A 15 9.56 6.54 2.40
N SER A 16 9.12 7.77 2.10
CA SER A 16 7.71 8.16 2.23
C SER A 16 7.01 8.15 0.87
N LEU A 17 5.95 7.36 0.77
CA LEU A 17 5.13 7.22 -0.44
C LEU A 17 3.89 8.16 -0.42
N ASN A 18 3.62 8.86 0.67
CA ASN A 18 2.52 9.84 0.71
C ASN A 18 2.76 11.02 -0.25
N SER A 19 4.00 11.24 -0.69
CA SER A 19 4.34 12.28 -1.66
C SER A 19 3.75 12.07 -3.06
N PHE A 20 3.28 10.86 -3.38
CA PHE A 20 2.53 10.58 -4.61
C PHE A 20 1.11 11.13 -4.58
N LEU A 21 0.48 11.19 -3.41
CA LEU A 21 -0.94 11.51 -3.28
C LEU A 21 -1.20 12.94 -3.78
N GLY A 22 -2.24 13.10 -4.60
CA GLY A 22 -2.63 14.34 -5.27
C GLY A 22 -1.75 14.74 -6.46
N LYS A 23 -0.73 13.95 -6.83
CA LYS A 23 0.13 14.26 -7.99
C LYS A 23 -0.36 13.59 -9.27
N PRO A 24 -0.16 14.22 -10.44
CA PRO A 24 -0.48 13.57 -11.71
C PRO A 24 0.48 12.41 -12.01
N PRO A 25 0.09 11.47 -12.87
CA PRO A 25 0.99 10.42 -13.36
C PRO A 25 2.26 11.04 -13.96
N PHE A 26 3.38 10.31 -13.90
CA PHE A 26 4.66 10.72 -14.51
C PHE A 26 5.25 12.08 -14.06
N SER A 27 4.74 12.66 -12.98
CA SER A 27 5.34 13.85 -12.38
C SER A 27 6.85 13.63 -12.08
N PRO A 28 7.68 14.69 -12.00
CA PRO A 28 9.10 14.53 -11.68
C PRO A 28 9.35 13.72 -10.40
N ALA A 29 8.48 13.88 -9.38
CA ALA A 29 8.54 13.10 -8.15
C ALA A 29 8.35 11.60 -8.39
N HIS A 30 7.39 11.21 -9.25
CA HIS A 30 7.15 9.82 -9.60
C HIS A 30 8.33 9.24 -10.36
N SER A 31 8.88 9.97 -11.33
CA SER A 31 10.00 9.54 -12.14
C SER A 31 11.27 9.31 -11.31
N THR A 32 11.61 10.25 -10.42
CA THR A 32 12.77 10.10 -9.51
C THR A 32 12.63 8.88 -8.60
N LEU A 33 11.42 8.61 -8.12
CA LEU A 33 11.22 7.46 -7.24
C LEU A 33 11.17 6.14 -8.00
N LEU A 34 10.51 6.08 -9.16
CA LEU A 34 10.59 4.92 -10.05
C LEU A 34 12.04 4.56 -10.37
N GLU A 35 12.89 5.54 -10.63
CA GLU A 35 14.33 5.33 -10.82
C GLU A 35 14.99 4.71 -9.58
N LYS A 36 14.72 5.24 -8.38
CA LYS A 36 15.25 4.65 -7.12
C LYS A 36 14.78 3.21 -6.92
N ILE A 37 13.51 2.92 -7.19
CA ILE A 37 12.93 1.57 -7.08
C ILE A 37 13.61 0.64 -8.08
N ARG A 38 13.80 1.08 -9.32
CA ARG A 38 14.51 0.33 -10.37
C ARG A 38 15.95 0.03 -9.99
N LEU A 39 16.68 1.01 -9.46
CA LEU A 39 18.06 0.80 -8.98
C LEU A 39 18.14 -0.21 -7.83
N ALA A 40 17.13 -0.25 -6.96
CA ALA A 40 17.05 -1.23 -5.88
C ALA A 40 16.54 -2.60 -6.34
N SER A 41 15.81 -2.66 -7.45
CA SER A 41 15.32 -3.90 -8.05
C SER A 41 16.47 -4.58 -8.78
N SER A 42 16.92 -5.74 -8.28
CA SER A 42 18.00 -6.52 -8.93
C SER A 42 17.54 -7.28 -10.19
N SER A 43 16.31 -7.04 -10.65
CA SER A 43 15.65 -7.75 -11.74
C SER A 43 16.04 -7.17 -13.10
N GLY A 44 17.06 -7.75 -13.73
CA GLY A 44 17.31 -7.55 -15.15
C GLY A 44 16.20 -8.18 -16.00
N THR A 45 15.70 -7.43 -16.99
CA THR A 45 15.02 -7.86 -18.25
C THR A 45 13.49 -7.78 -18.39
N SER A 46 12.69 -7.47 -17.36
CA SER A 46 11.25 -7.17 -17.60
C SER A 46 11.04 -5.71 -18.00
N SER A 47 10.05 -5.44 -18.87
CA SER A 47 9.60 -4.07 -19.09
C SER A 47 9.13 -3.47 -17.77
N ASP A 48 9.68 -2.32 -17.40
CA ASP A 48 9.28 -1.57 -16.20
C ASP A 48 8.06 -0.67 -16.45
N ASP A 49 7.43 -0.80 -17.63
CA ASP A 49 6.22 -0.07 -17.94
C ASP A 49 5.05 -0.66 -17.15
N PRO A 50 4.17 0.20 -16.60
CA PRO A 50 3.03 -0.27 -15.84
C PRO A 50 1.99 -0.93 -16.75
N VAL A 51 1.32 -1.95 -16.24
CA VAL A 51 0.10 -2.47 -16.85
C VAL A 51 -1.06 -1.53 -16.50
N VAL A 52 -1.63 -0.87 -17.51
CA VAL A 52 -2.78 0.01 -17.34
C VAL A 52 -4.05 -0.82 -17.15
N LYS A 53 -4.81 -0.56 -16.08
CA LYS A 53 -6.19 -1.03 -15.92
C LYS A 53 -7.06 0.19 -15.65
N ALA A 54 -8.06 0.44 -16.48
CA ALA A 54 -8.85 1.66 -16.41
C ALA A 54 -10.36 1.37 -16.34
N TYR A 55 -11.03 2.18 -15.52
CA TYR A 55 -12.47 2.25 -15.32
C TYR A 55 -12.89 3.72 -15.44
N SER A 56 -14.19 3.98 -15.53
CA SER A 56 -14.70 5.34 -15.75
C SER A 56 -14.37 6.34 -14.63
N ASP A 57 -14.05 5.82 -13.46
CA ASP A 57 -13.85 6.48 -12.17
C ASP A 57 -12.41 6.35 -11.65
N ILE A 58 -11.59 5.45 -12.22
CA ILE A 58 -10.23 5.23 -11.73
C ILE A 58 -9.32 4.63 -12.82
N VAL A 59 -8.06 5.06 -12.84
CA VAL A 59 -6.98 4.46 -13.64
C VAL A 59 -5.91 3.88 -12.72
N TYR A 60 -5.58 2.62 -12.92
CA TYR A 60 -4.48 1.95 -12.23
C TYR A 60 -3.25 1.84 -13.13
N LEU A 61 -2.10 2.26 -12.61
CA LEU A 61 -0.79 1.95 -13.16
C LEU A 61 -0.14 0.87 -12.31
N ASN A 62 -0.12 -0.37 -12.81
CA ASN A 62 0.36 -1.54 -12.07
C ASN A 62 1.82 -1.85 -12.42
N TYR A 63 2.75 -1.53 -11.53
CA TYR A 63 4.17 -1.84 -11.67
C TYR A 63 4.46 -3.22 -11.06
N ILE A 64 3.96 -4.26 -11.73
CA ILE A 64 3.96 -5.64 -11.24
C ILE A 64 5.39 -6.11 -10.88
N SER A 65 6.36 -5.86 -11.75
CA SER A 65 7.77 -6.23 -11.54
C SER A 65 8.45 -5.48 -10.40
N LEU A 66 7.93 -4.30 -10.03
CA LEU A 66 8.45 -3.43 -8.98
C LEU A 66 7.68 -3.55 -7.65
N GLY A 67 6.60 -4.34 -7.61
CA GLY A 67 5.87 -4.63 -6.39
C GLY A 67 4.98 -3.50 -5.86
N PHE A 68 4.46 -2.64 -6.74
CA PHE A 68 3.51 -1.60 -6.32
C PHE A 68 2.52 -1.21 -7.43
N SER A 69 1.41 -0.56 -7.05
CA SER A 69 0.44 0.05 -7.96
C SER A 69 0.09 1.48 -7.54
N LEU A 70 -0.28 2.30 -8.51
CA LEU A 70 -0.79 3.65 -8.30
C LEU A 70 -2.20 3.75 -8.87
N SER A 71 -3.09 4.44 -8.15
CA SER A 71 -4.50 4.61 -8.51
C SER A 71 -4.78 6.10 -8.71
N PHE A 72 -5.36 6.47 -9.85
CA PHE A 72 -5.59 7.85 -10.25
C PHE A 72 -7.07 8.12 -10.51
N GLU A 73 -7.61 9.13 -9.84
CA GLU A 73 -8.97 9.61 -10.04
C GLU A 73 -9.00 10.57 -11.25
N PRO A 74 -9.91 10.36 -12.22
CA PRO A 74 -10.10 11.24 -13.36
C PRO A 74 -10.87 12.51 -12.97
N SER A 75 -10.55 13.62 -13.61
CA SER A 75 -11.19 14.91 -13.38
C SER A 75 -11.46 15.67 -14.68
N GLY A 76 -12.13 16.82 -14.61
CA GLY A 76 -12.37 17.68 -15.79
C GLY A 76 -13.23 17.02 -16.87
N GLY A 77 -14.10 16.07 -16.49
CA GLY A 77 -14.99 15.35 -17.40
C GLY A 77 -14.31 14.23 -18.21
N TYR A 78 -13.03 13.95 -17.98
CA TYR A 78 -12.38 12.77 -18.52
C TYR A 78 -13.03 11.50 -17.94
N LYS A 79 -13.30 10.52 -18.79
CA LYS A 79 -13.90 9.23 -18.41
C LYS A 79 -13.10 8.13 -19.10
N PRO A 80 -12.10 7.55 -18.42
CA PRO A 80 -11.29 6.47 -18.97
C PRO A 80 -12.15 5.30 -19.42
N GLY A 81 -11.74 4.64 -20.50
CA GLY A 81 -12.37 3.44 -21.03
C GLY A 81 -11.55 2.20 -20.73
N ARG A 82 -12.16 1.01 -20.93
CA ARG A 82 -11.41 -0.27 -20.85
C ARG A 82 -10.26 -0.39 -21.84
N THR A 83 -10.28 0.43 -22.90
CA THR A 83 -9.25 0.49 -23.93
C THR A 83 -8.20 1.56 -23.67
N THR A 84 -8.29 2.29 -22.55
CA THR A 84 -7.31 3.32 -22.19
C THR A 84 -5.93 2.69 -22.02
N ASP A 85 -4.97 3.24 -22.77
CA ASP A 85 -3.59 2.79 -22.80
C ASP A 85 -2.65 3.79 -22.12
N LEU A 86 -1.35 3.47 -22.11
CA LEU A 86 -0.36 4.27 -21.42
C LEU A 86 -0.17 5.67 -22.05
N GLU A 87 -0.34 5.80 -23.36
CA GLU A 87 -0.15 7.06 -24.07
C GLU A 87 -1.32 8.02 -23.84
N GLU A 88 -2.55 7.49 -23.78
CA GLU A 88 -3.70 8.24 -23.30
C GLU A 88 -3.45 8.72 -21.86
N VAL A 89 -3.03 7.84 -20.95
CA VAL A 89 -2.74 8.24 -19.56
C VAL A 89 -1.66 9.32 -19.47
N ARG A 90 -0.62 9.29 -20.33
CA ARG A 90 0.38 10.37 -20.40
C ARG A 90 -0.24 11.69 -20.84
N THR A 91 -1.02 11.67 -21.92
CA THR A 91 -1.71 12.85 -22.44
C THR A 91 -2.62 13.45 -21.37
N GLU A 92 -3.33 12.61 -20.63
CA GLU A 92 -4.25 13.04 -19.58
C GLU A 92 -3.57 13.52 -18.30
N ALA A 93 -2.39 12.98 -18.01
CA ALA A 93 -1.52 13.50 -16.96
C ALA A 93 -1.05 14.93 -17.25
N GLU A 94 -0.65 15.21 -18.49
CA GLU A 94 -0.22 16.55 -18.94
C GLU A 94 -1.36 17.57 -18.91
N ASN A 95 -2.59 17.11 -19.15
CA ASN A 95 -3.79 17.93 -19.04
C ASN A 95 -4.29 18.09 -17.58
N GLU A 96 -3.56 17.56 -16.59
CA GLU A 96 -3.93 17.58 -15.17
C GLU A 96 -5.30 16.94 -14.87
N ARG A 97 -5.75 16.01 -15.73
CA ARG A 97 -7.06 15.33 -15.61
C ARG A 97 -6.99 14.02 -14.83
N LEU A 98 -5.87 13.74 -14.18
CA LEU A 98 -5.63 12.57 -13.36
C LEU A 98 -4.88 12.97 -12.09
N ALA A 99 -5.37 12.57 -10.92
CA ALA A 99 -4.70 12.79 -9.64
C ALA A 99 -4.55 11.48 -8.87
N CYS A 100 -3.34 11.19 -8.37
CA CYS A 100 -3.09 9.99 -7.60
C CYS A 100 -3.87 10.02 -6.28
N VAL A 101 -4.73 9.03 -6.05
CA VAL A 101 -5.55 8.90 -4.85
C VAL A 101 -5.15 7.70 -3.99
N GLY A 102 -4.38 6.76 -4.55
CA GLY A 102 -3.97 5.56 -3.85
C GLY A 102 -2.61 5.05 -4.30
N VAL A 103 -1.86 4.47 -3.35
CA VAL A 103 -0.63 3.73 -3.58
C VAL A 103 -0.73 2.39 -2.87
N ASP A 104 -0.60 1.28 -3.61
CA ASP A 104 -0.52 -0.05 -3.00
C ASP A 104 0.89 -0.60 -3.13
N VAL A 105 1.39 -1.20 -2.07
CA VAL A 105 2.71 -1.83 -2.01
C VAL A 105 2.57 -3.27 -1.59
N TYR A 106 3.26 -4.17 -2.29
CA TYR A 106 3.14 -5.60 -2.09
C TYR A 106 4.38 -6.16 -1.39
N ASN A 107 4.14 -6.78 -0.24
CA ASN A 107 5.12 -7.58 0.49
C ASN A 107 4.83 -9.04 0.19
N GLN A 108 5.49 -9.58 -0.84
CA GLN A 108 5.49 -11.01 -1.12
C GLN A 108 6.79 -11.62 -0.60
N GLU A 109 6.74 -12.82 -0.04
CA GLU A 109 7.94 -13.61 0.21
C GLU A 109 8.27 -14.42 -1.05
N GLU A 110 9.54 -14.42 -1.45
CA GLU A 110 10.01 -15.29 -2.53
C GLU A 110 9.89 -16.75 -2.07
N GLY A 111 8.89 -17.46 -2.61
CA GLY A 111 8.64 -18.85 -2.27
C GLY A 111 7.71 -18.99 -1.07
N GLY A 112 6.46 -19.36 -1.34
CA GLY A 112 5.40 -19.53 -0.34
C GLY A 112 5.69 -20.61 0.69
N GLY A 113 6.52 -20.29 1.68
CA GLY A 113 6.63 -21.00 2.94
C GLY A 113 5.45 -20.62 3.81
N ASP A 114 4.42 -21.45 3.80
CA ASP A 114 3.53 -21.57 4.94
C ASP A 114 4.39 -22.10 6.09
N ASP A 115 4.59 -21.30 7.15
CA ASP A 115 5.12 -21.78 8.43
C ASP A 115 4.03 -22.67 9.06
N GLY A 116 3.92 -23.90 8.55
CA GLY A 116 2.88 -24.84 8.93
C GLY A 116 3.00 -26.18 8.21
N ASP A 117 3.71 -27.11 8.86
CA ASP A 117 3.69 -28.56 8.63
C ASP A 117 4.39 -29.11 7.37
N LYS A 118 5.72 -29.25 7.46
CA LYS A 118 6.55 -30.02 6.51
C LYS A 118 6.41 -31.52 6.76
N THR A 119 5.28 -32.12 6.41
CA THR A 119 5.16 -33.58 6.25
C THR A 119 4.23 -34.00 5.10
N SER A 120 4.56 -33.63 3.87
CA SER A 120 4.14 -34.44 2.72
C SER A 120 5.04 -34.18 1.51
N ASN A 121 5.71 -35.22 1.04
CA ASN A 121 6.70 -35.20 -0.05
C ASN A 121 6.08 -35.12 -1.46
N ASP A 122 4.81 -34.73 -1.60
CA ASP A 122 4.11 -34.68 -2.89
C ASP A 122 3.19 -33.46 -2.94
N ALA A 123 3.73 -32.28 -3.26
CA ALA A 123 2.90 -31.15 -3.66
C ALA A 123 3.67 -30.21 -4.58
N LYS A 124 3.29 -30.22 -5.86
CA LYS A 124 3.46 -29.06 -6.75
C LYS A 124 3.03 -27.83 -5.96
N ALA A 125 3.96 -26.90 -5.71
CA ALA A 125 3.70 -25.66 -5.01
C ALA A 125 2.40 -25.04 -5.58
N ARG A 126 1.32 -25.06 -4.79
CA ARG A 126 0.06 -24.46 -5.21
C ARG A 126 0.31 -22.96 -5.25
N LYS A 127 0.49 -22.42 -6.45
CA LYS A 127 0.63 -20.99 -6.74
C LYS A 127 -0.50 -20.26 -5.98
N ARG A 128 -0.16 -19.38 -5.04
CA ARG A 128 -1.16 -18.63 -4.27
C ARG A 128 -2.08 -17.90 -5.25
N LYS A 129 -3.40 -18.08 -5.10
CA LYS A 129 -4.44 -17.34 -5.84
C LYS A 129 -4.93 -16.15 -5.00
N GLY A 130 -4.01 -15.39 -4.43
CA GLY A 130 -4.33 -14.20 -3.64
C GLY A 130 -4.26 -12.93 -4.48
N PRO A 131 -4.94 -11.84 -4.07
CA PRO A 131 -4.68 -10.49 -4.56
C PRO A 131 -3.18 -10.20 -4.50
N GLY A 132 -2.62 -9.65 -5.58
CA GLY A 132 -1.21 -9.30 -5.62
C GLY A 132 -0.23 -10.47 -5.83
N ALA A 133 -0.70 -11.71 -6.03
CA ALA A 133 0.19 -12.86 -6.27
C ALA A 133 1.01 -12.78 -7.57
N GLU A 134 0.66 -11.85 -8.46
CA GLU A 134 1.44 -11.53 -9.67
C GLU A 134 2.58 -10.54 -9.42
N TYR A 135 2.55 -9.79 -8.32
CA TYR A 135 3.52 -8.73 -8.02
C TYR A 135 4.80 -9.29 -7.41
N SER A 136 5.93 -8.71 -7.81
CA SER A 136 7.20 -8.87 -7.11
C SER A 136 7.13 -8.23 -5.72
N PRO A 137 8.03 -8.61 -4.79
CA PRO A 137 8.21 -7.86 -3.55
C PRO A 137 8.72 -6.44 -3.84
N PHE A 138 8.18 -5.44 -3.15
CA PHE A 138 8.71 -4.08 -3.23
C PHE A 138 10.15 -4.02 -2.70
N PRO A 139 11.10 -3.32 -3.35
CA PRO A 139 12.51 -3.40 -2.98
C PRO A 139 12.98 -2.33 -1.97
N LEU A 140 12.21 -1.25 -1.76
CA LEU A 140 12.64 -0.12 -0.95
C LEU A 140 12.04 -0.15 0.45
N PHE A 141 12.84 -0.58 1.43
CA PHE A 141 12.48 -0.55 2.85
C PHE A 141 13.51 0.20 3.69
N PRO A 142 13.11 0.80 4.84
CA PRO A 142 11.74 0.83 5.39
C PRO A 142 10.83 1.86 4.69
N ILE A 143 9.53 1.54 4.62
CA ILE A 143 8.49 2.50 4.19
C ILE A 143 8.04 3.30 5.41
N LEU A 144 8.15 4.61 5.35
CA LEU A 144 7.78 5.52 6.43
C LEU A 144 6.28 5.82 6.35
N LEU A 145 5.51 5.16 7.21
CA LEU A 145 4.09 5.42 7.38
C LEU A 145 3.86 6.75 8.12
N PRO A 146 2.78 7.50 7.80
CA PRO A 146 2.40 8.72 8.50
C PRO A 146 2.39 8.57 10.02
N ALA A 147 2.73 9.64 10.75
CA ALA A 147 2.62 9.62 12.20
C ALA A 147 1.15 9.51 12.63
N ALA A 148 0.89 8.75 13.71
CA ALA A 148 -0.46 8.62 14.26
C ALA A 148 -1.05 9.98 14.67
N ALA A 149 -2.30 10.25 14.27
CA ALA A 149 -2.98 11.52 14.42
C ALA A 149 -3.49 11.78 15.85
N VAL A 150 -3.70 10.73 16.66
CA VAL A 150 -4.37 10.85 17.96
C VAL A 150 -3.64 10.05 19.05
N GLY A 151 -3.18 10.73 20.10
CA GLY A 151 -2.78 10.07 21.37
C GLY A 151 -1.55 10.63 22.09
N GLY A 152 -0.76 11.50 21.47
CA GLY A 152 0.38 12.15 22.13
C GLY A 152 0.26 13.66 22.01
N SER A 153 0.13 14.38 23.13
CA SER A 153 0.22 15.84 23.20
C SER A 153 1.64 16.38 22.91
N GLY A 154 2.39 15.71 22.04
CA GLY A 154 3.79 15.99 21.78
C GLY A 154 4.00 16.22 20.29
N THR A 155 4.63 17.34 19.97
CA THR A 155 5.16 17.76 18.67
C THR A 155 6.22 16.81 18.07
N ASP A 156 6.28 15.55 18.52
CA ASP A 156 7.35 14.57 18.26
C ASP A 156 6.82 13.25 17.66
N ALA A 157 5.61 13.21 17.12
CA ALA A 157 5.08 12.00 16.50
C ALA A 157 5.91 11.64 15.25
N LYS A 158 6.78 10.65 15.37
CA LYS A 158 7.67 10.20 14.29
C LYS A 158 6.95 9.24 13.33
N PRO A 159 7.30 9.24 12.03
CA PRO A 159 6.87 8.22 11.10
C PRO A 159 7.20 6.80 11.59
N PHE A 160 6.35 5.83 11.28
CA PHE A 160 6.59 4.43 11.63
C PHE A 160 7.31 3.72 10.48
N PRO A 161 8.49 3.11 10.71
CA PRO A 161 9.23 2.39 9.68
C PRO A 161 8.62 0.99 9.46
N LEU A 162 7.77 0.84 8.45
CA LEU A 162 7.23 -0.44 8.02
C LEU A 162 8.31 -1.22 7.24
N VAL A 163 8.60 -2.43 7.69
CA VAL A 163 9.55 -3.36 7.05
C VAL A 163 8.84 -4.68 6.72
N PRO A 164 9.41 -5.54 5.85
CA PRO A 164 8.75 -6.79 5.43
C PRO A 164 8.37 -7.73 6.57
N SER A 165 9.11 -7.67 7.68
CA SER A 165 8.90 -8.50 8.86
C SER A 165 7.92 -7.92 9.87
N THR A 166 7.40 -6.70 9.65
CA THR A 166 6.44 -6.07 10.58
C THR A 166 5.17 -6.90 10.68
N ILE A 167 4.65 -7.03 11.90
CA ILE A 167 3.45 -7.83 12.21
C ILE A 167 2.31 -6.96 12.77
N GLY A 168 1.09 -7.49 12.75
CA GLY A 168 -0.13 -6.77 13.14
C GLY A 168 -0.05 -6.07 14.50
N LYS A 169 0.42 -6.76 15.55
CA LYS A 169 0.46 -6.21 16.91
C LYS A 169 1.42 -5.02 17.06
N GLU A 170 2.47 -4.94 16.24
CA GLU A 170 3.40 -3.81 16.25
C GLU A 170 2.71 -2.54 15.72
N VAL A 171 1.94 -2.69 14.64
CA VAL A 171 1.18 -1.58 14.04
C VAL A 171 0.05 -1.14 14.96
N VAL A 172 -0.72 -2.07 15.52
CA VAL A 172 -1.76 -1.75 16.52
C VAL A 172 -1.16 -1.07 17.75
N SER A 173 0.00 -1.50 18.24
CA SER A 173 0.68 -0.84 19.36
C SER A 173 1.10 0.60 19.04
N ARG A 174 1.34 0.91 17.74
CA ARG A 174 1.75 2.24 17.29
C ARG A 174 0.59 3.19 17.01
N TYR A 175 -0.47 2.68 16.39
CA TYR A 175 -1.60 3.47 15.86
C TYR A 175 -2.90 3.31 16.67
N GLY A 176 -2.96 2.37 17.60
CA GLY A 176 -4.18 2.04 18.34
C GLY A 176 -5.14 1.15 17.54
N GLU A 177 -6.38 1.09 18.00
CA GLU A 177 -7.44 0.31 17.35
C GLU A 177 -7.73 0.89 15.95
N PRO A 178 -7.79 0.04 14.89
CA PRO A 178 -8.16 0.49 13.56
C PRO A 178 -9.61 0.98 13.52
N ALA A 179 -9.88 1.98 12.68
CA ALA A 179 -11.22 2.53 12.47
C ALA A 179 -12.14 1.54 11.75
N ARG A 180 -11.58 0.77 10.82
CA ARG A 180 -12.29 -0.29 10.07
C ARG A 180 -11.44 -1.54 9.99
N LYS A 181 -12.10 -2.69 9.90
CA LYS A 181 -11.44 -3.99 9.81
C LYS A 181 -12.38 -5.01 9.16
N GLY A 182 -11.84 -5.98 8.44
CA GLY A 182 -12.64 -7.00 7.76
C GLY A 182 -11.80 -8.14 7.19
N GLY A 183 -12.45 -9.01 6.41
CA GLY A 183 -11.81 -10.13 5.71
C GLY A 183 -11.46 -11.34 6.59
N GLY A 184 -10.61 -12.21 6.06
CA GLY A 184 -10.14 -13.42 6.74
C GLY A 184 -11.07 -14.63 6.64
N GLU A 185 -12.26 -14.49 6.06
CA GLU A 185 -13.21 -15.59 5.88
C GLU A 185 -12.73 -16.61 4.83
N SER A 186 -13.03 -17.89 5.05
CA SER A 186 -12.71 -18.94 4.09
C SER A 186 -13.46 -18.71 2.77
N GLY A 187 -12.74 -18.58 1.66
CA GLY A 187 -13.32 -18.44 0.32
C GLY A 187 -13.37 -17.01 -0.22
N THR A 188 -13.04 -16.00 0.60
CA THR A 188 -12.74 -14.65 0.08
C THR A 188 -11.30 -14.59 -0.43
N SER A 189 -11.05 -13.71 -1.42
CA SER A 189 -9.70 -13.49 -1.93
C SER A 189 -8.82 -12.72 -0.93
N MET A 190 -9.41 -11.89 -0.06
CA MET A 190 -8.68 -11.04 0.87
C MET A 190 -8.46 -11.72 2.22
N GLY A 191 -7.25 -11.55 2.76
CA GLY A 191 -6.93 -11.81 4.16
C GLY A 191 -7.62 -10.85 5.12
N VAL A 192 -7.32 -11.02 6.41
CA VAL A 192 -7.69 -10.03 7.42
C VAL A 192 -7.07 -8.70 7.03
N TRP A 193 -7.83 -7.61 7.10
CA TRP A 193 -7.33 -6.27 6.87
C TRP A 193 -7.79 -5.31 7.95
N THR A 194 -7.01 -4.26 8.15
CA THR A 194 -7.24 -3.18 9.14
C THR A 194 -6.91 -1.83 8.54
N GLU A 195 -7.73 -0.83 8.82
CA GLU A 195 -7.62 0.53 8.29
C GLU A 195 -7.57 1.57 9.42
N TRP A 196 -6.62 2.48 9.33
CA TRP A 196 -6.49 3.70 10.13
C TRP A 196 -6.78 4.90 9.22
N THR A 197 -8.07 5.22 9.09
CA THR A 197 -8.59 6.19 8.13
C THR A 197 -8.01 7.60 8.33
N ALA A 198 -7.81 8.04 9.58
CA ALA A 198 -7.25 9.36 9.86
C ALA A 198 -5.82 9.51 9.33
N GLU A 199 -5.04 8.43 9.37
CA GLU A 199 -3.67 8.35 8.88
C GLU A 199 -3.57 8.02 7.38
N GLY A 200 -4.67 7.56 6.77
CA GLY A 200 -4.69 7.17 5.36
C GLY A 200 -3.96 5.85 5.11
N ILE A 201 -4.09 4.88 6.02
CA ILE A 201 -3.37 3.60 5.98
C ILE A 201 -4.37 2.45 6.01
N MET A 202 -4.24 1.49 5.10
CA MET A 202 -4.85 0.17 5.21
C MET A 202 -3.77 -0.90 5.05
N LEU A 203 -3.82 -1.93 5.89
CA LEU A 203 -2.94 -3.09 5.79
C LEU A 203 -3.77 -4.37 5.66
N GLU A 204 -3.41 -5.19 4.68
CA GLU A 204 -3.82 -6.58 4.61
C GLU A 204 -2.75 -7.45 5.27
N TRP A 205 -3.20 -8.41 6.08
CA TRP A 205 -2.37 -9.35 6.82
C TRP A 205 -2.39 -10.71 6.13
N ARG A 206 -1.27 -11.44 6.21
CA ARG A 206 -1.17 -12.84 5.76
C ARG A 206 -1.87 -13.78 6.74
N SER A 207 -3.16 -13.56 6.95
CA SER A 207 -4.01 -14.34 7.82
C SER A 207 -5.35 -14.59 7.13
N THR A 208 -5.65 -15.86 6.84
CA THR A 208 -6.84 -16.29 6.10
C THR A 208 -7.42 -17.58 6.70
N GLY A 209 -8.70 -17.83 6.47
CA GLY A 209 -9.38 -19.06 6.84
C GLY A 209 -9.77 -19.14 8.31
N LEU A 210 -9.99 -20.36 8.80
CA LEU A 210 -10.43 -20.58 10.18
C LEU A 210 -9.40 -20.05 11.19
N GLY A 211 -9.85 -19.17 12.08
CA GLY A 211 -9.00 -18.55 13.09
C GLY A 211 -8.12 -17.40 12.58
N ALA A 212 -8.47 -16.78 11.44
CA ALA A 212 -7.65 -15.73 10.85
C ALA A 212 -7.51 -14.48 11.74
N TRP A 213 -8.56 -14.11 12.47
CA TRP A 213 -8.52 -12.95 13.35
C TRP A 213 -7.58 -13.15 14.56
N GLU A 214 -7.59 -14.36 15.12
CA GLU A 214 -6.74 -14.76 16.24
C GLU A 214 -5.25 -14.78 15.85
N LYS A 215 -4.96 -15.10 14.58
CA LYS A 215 -3.60 -15.13 14.03
C LYS A 215 -3.14 -13.77 13.49
N GLY A 216 -4.05 -12.85 13.19
CA GLY A 216 -3.77 -11.59 12.49
C GLY A 216 -2.75 -10.71 13.21
N GLY A 217 -2.77 -10.69 14.54
CA GLY A 217 -1.80 -9.91 15.33
C GLY A 217 -0.35 -10.37 15.20
N GLU A 218 -0.12 -11.65 14.91
CA GLU A 218 1.20 -12.24 14.69
C GLU A 218 1.56 -12.38 13.20
N ALA A 219 0.60 -12.09 12.31
CA ALA A 219 0.80 -12.20 10.87
C ALA A 219 1.59 -11.00 10.33
N LYS A 220 2.51 -11.28 9.41
CA LYS A 220 3.15 -10.26 8.57
C LYS A 220 2.14 -9.63 7.63
N TRP A 221 2.32 -8.37 7.29
CA TRP A 221 1.51 -7.71 6.25
C TRP A 221 1.82 -8.28 4.86
N SER A 222 0.83 -8.29 3.97
CA SER A 222 0.94 -8.65 2.55
C SER A 222 0.79 -7.45 1.63
N VAL A 223 -0.14 -6.55 1.94
CA VAL A 223 -0.42 -5.35 1.13
C VAL A 223 -0.54 -4.15 2.06
N LEU A 224 0.16 -3.08 1.70
CA LEU A 224 -0.03 -1.75 2.26
C LEU A 224 -0.76 -0.90 1.22
N SER A 225 -1.87 -0.30 1.60
CA SER A 225 -2.54 0.74 0.82
C SER A 225 -2.44 2.07 1.54
N LEU A 226 -1.99 3.10 0.82
CA LEU A 226 -1.90 4.48 1.28
C LEU A 226 -2.88 5.34 0.49
N PHE A 227 -3.61 6.20 1.19
CA PHE A 227 -4.60 7.12 0.62
C PHE A 227 -4.62 8.43 1.43
N GLN A 228 -5.42 9.40 1.00
CA GLN A 228 -5.53 10.66 1.71
C GLN A 228 -6.24 10.47 3.06
N GLY A 229 -5.53 10.78 4.15
CA GLY A 229 -6.08 10.67 5.51
C GLY A 229 -7.39 11.47 5.69
N GLY A 230 -8.33 10.90 6.44
CA GLY A 230 -9.66 11.45 6.68
C GLY A 230 -10.68 11.15 5.57
N LYS A 231 -10.29 10.49 4.48
CA LYS A 231 -11.21 9.88 3.51
C LYS A 231 -11.16 8.37 3.66
N GLU A 232 -12.28 7.67 3.57
CA GLU A 232 -12.25 6.21 3.57
C GLU A 232 -11.63 5.67 2.26
N ALA A 233 -10.93 4.53 2.35
CA ALA A 233 -10.43 3.86 1.16
C ALA A 233 -11.60 3.35 0.30
N GLY A 234 -11.68 3.83 -0.95
CA GLY A 234 -12.72 3.40 -1.92
C GLY A 234 -14.08 4.08 -1.76
N GLU A 235 -14.17 5.18 -1.01
CA GLU A 235 -15.39 6.00 -0.93
C GLU A 235 -15.47 6.96 -2.12
N ASP A 236 -16.56 6.87 -2.88
CA ASP A 236 -16.88 7.77 -3.99
C ASP A 236 -17.30 9.14 -3.42
N PRO A 237 -16.74 10.27 -3.88
CA PRO A 237 -17.08 11.59 -3.35
C PRO A 237 -18.51 12.04 -3.64
N GLU A 238 -19.31 11.29 -4.42
CA GLU A 238 -20.69 11.66 -4.77
C GLU A 238 -21.77 11.25 -3.74
N ASP A 239 -21.50 10.39 -2.76
CA ASP A 239 -22.53 9.89 -1.83
C ASP A 239 -22.67 10.70 -0.52
N GLY A 240 -22.49 12.02 -0.62
CA GLY A 240 -22.93 12.99 0.37
C GLY A 240 -24.47 13.10 0.52
N LYS A 241 -25.24 12.08 0.13
CA LYS A 241 -26.68 11.99 0.37
C LYS A 241 -26.95 10.92 1.42
N VAL A 242 -27.15 11.38 2.65
CA VAL A 242 -28.01 10.68 3.61
C VAL A 242 -29.42 10.68 3.01
N GLY A 243 -29.74 9.62 2.28
CA GLY A 243 -31.12 9.32 1.88
C GLY A 243 -31.90 8.95 3.14
N ILE A 244 -32.96 9.71 3.40
CA ILE A 244 -34.00 9.41 4.38
C ILE A 244 -34.66 8.08 4.02
#